data_AF-A0A8S0TYD4-F1
#
_entry.id   AF-A0A8S0TYD4-F1
#
_cell.length_a   1.000
_cell.length_b   1.000
_cell.length_c   1.000
_cell.angle_alpha   90.00
_cell.angle_beta   90.00
_cell.angle_gamma   90.00
#
_symmetry.space_group_name_H-M   'P 1'
#
loop_
_entity.id
_entity.type
_entity.pdbx_description
1 polymer ?
#
loop_
_entity_poly.entity_id
_entity_poly.type
_entity_poly.pdbx_seq_one_letter_code
_entity_poly.pdbx_strand_id
1 'polypeptide(L)'
;MLISLSIGLSEASGFCYVNDIVLGILELLKFHRRVLYIDIDVHHGDGVEEAFYNIDRVMTVSFHKYGEFFPGSGHIKDVGAH
;
A
#
# COMPACT_ATOMS: atom_id res chain seq x y z
N MET A 1 8.03 13.67 -5.15
CA MET A 1 6.65 14.15 -5.09
C MET A 1 5.77 12.91 -5.27
N LEU A 2 5.77 12.07 -4.22
CA LEU A 2 5.07 10.79 -4.08
C LEU A 2 3.98 11.01 -3.03
N ILE A 3 3.18 12.05 -3.25
CA ILE A 3 2.25 12.48 -2.22
C ILE A 3 1.10 11.48 -2.29
N SER A 4 1.06 10.65 -1.24
CA SER A 4 0.03 9.72 -0.77
C SER A 4 -0.45 8.60 -1.69
N LEU A 5 0.04 7.39 -1.42
CA LEU A 5 -0.50 6.11 -1.91
C LEU A 5 -1.85 5.74 -1.28
N SER A 6 -2.74 6.71 -1.13
CA SER A 6 -4.04 6.55 -0.48
C SER A 6 -5.15 6.45 -1.52
N ILE A 7 -4.93 5.65 -2.56
CA ILE A 7 -5.98 5.32 -3.53
C ILE A 7 -6.74 4.10 -2.99
N GLY A 8 -7.96 4.33 -2.54
CA GLY A 8 -8.94 3.26 -2.39
C GLY A 8 -9.40 2.75 -3.76
N LEU A 9 -9.94 1.54 -3.83
CA LEU A 9 -10.29 0.87 -5.10
C LEU A 9 -11.13 1.72 -6.07
N SER A 10 -11.90 2.69 -5.58
CA SER A 10 -12.77 3.56 -6.40
C SER A 10 -12.70 5.04 -6.03
N GLU A 11 -11.63 5.47 -5.37
CA GLU A 11 -11.44 6.88 -4.98
C GLU A 11 -10.00 7.35 -5.14
N ALA A 12 -9.85 8.59 -5.58
CA ALA A 12 -8.56 9.28 -5.52
C ALA A 12 -8.39 9.84 -4.11
N SER A 13 -7.21 9.70 -3.52
CA SER A 13 -6.92 10.36 -2.25
C SER A 13 -5.43 10.69 -2.12
N GLY A 14 -5.19 11.74 -1.33
CA GLY A 14 -3.88 12.35 -1.08
C GLY A 14 -3.04 12.63 -2.33
N PHE A 15 -3.63 13.21 -3.38
CA PHE A 15 -2.97 13.58 -4.66
C PHE A 15 -2.64 12.45 -5.64
N CYS A 16 -2.99 11.20 -5.33
CA CYS A 16 -2.88 10.06 -6.23
C CYS A 16 -4.24 9.74 -6.89
N TYR A 17 -4.22 9.46 -8.21
CA TYR A 17 -5.42 9.13 -9.02
C TYR A 17 -5.40 7.71 -9.60
N VAL A 18 -4.20 7.18 -9.89
CA VAL A 18 -3.99 5.82 -10.38
C VAL A 18 -2.90 5.19 -9.52
N ASN A 19 -3.15 3.98 -8.99
CA ASN A 19 -2.18 3.25 -8.18
C ASN A 19 -1.27 2.43 -9.11
N ASP A 20 -0.28 3.09 -9.69
CA ASP A 20 0.71 2.51 -10.60
C ASP A 20 1.51 1.38 -9.93
N ILE A 21 1.75 1.48 -8.62
CA ILE A 21 2.42 0.44 -7.82
C ILE A 21 1.62 -0.87 -7.83
N VAL A 22 0.30 -0.81 -7.57
CA VAL A 22 -0.57 -2.00 -7.62
C VAL A 22 -0.53 -2.64 -9.01
N LEU A 23 -0.61 -1.84 -10.07
CA LEU A 23 -0.50 -2.34 -11.45
C LEU A 23 0.87 -2.99 -11.73
N GLY A 24 1.96 -2.38 -11.24
CA GLY A 24 3.30 -2.94 -11.35
C GLY A 24 3.46 -4.28 -10.62
N ILE A 25 2.93 -4.38 -9.40
CA ILE A 25 2.93 -5.63 -8.63
C ILE A 25 2.11 -6.72 -9.34
N LEU A 26 0.94 -6.39 -9.88
CA LEU A 26 0.14 -7.34 -10.67
C LEU A 26 0.89 -7.86 -11.90
N GLU A 27 1.69 -7.02 -12.57
CA GLU A 27 2.55 -7.45 -13.67
C GLU A 27 3.66 -8.39 -13.18
N LEU A 28 4.34 -8.03 -12.09
CA LEU A 28 5.39 -8.88 -11.49
C LEU A 28 4.84 -10.24 -11.03
N LEU A 29 3.61 -10.30 -10.51
CA LEU A 29 2.96 -11.54 -10.09
C LEU A 29 2.68 -12.52 -11.24
N LYS A 30 2.77 -12.10 -12.51
CA LYS A 30 2.69 -13.02 -13.65
C LYS A 30 3.92 -13.92 -13.77
N PHE A 31 5.07 -13.44 -13.29
CA PHE A 31 6.37 -14.12 -13.42
C PHE A 31 6.95 -14.55 -12.07
N HIS A 32 6.57 -13.88 -10.99
CA HIS A 32 7.05 -14.12 -9.64
C HIS A 32 5.95 -14.70 -8.74
N ARG A 33 6.30 -15.76 -8.01
CA ARG A 33 5.36 -16.40 -7.07
C ARG A 33 4.98 -15.45 -5.94
N ARG A 34 5.97 -14.72 -5.41
CA ARG A 34 5.82 -13.75 -4.31
C ARG A 34 6.54 -12.45 -4.65
N VAL A 35 5.95 -11.32 -4.24
CA VAL A 35 6.49 -9.97 -4.40
C VAL A 35 6.58 -9.29 -3.03
N LEU A 36 7.66 -8.57 -2.77
CA LEU A 36 7.82 -7.73 -1.57
C LEU A 36 7.74 -6.26 -2.00
N TYR A 37 6.85 -5.51 -1.36
CA TYR A 37 6.71 -4.07 -1.50
C TYR A 37 7.27 -3.39 -0.24
N ILE A 38 8.21 -2.46 -0.43
CA ILE A 38 8.80 -1.66 0.65
C ILE A 38 8.50 -0.19 0.38
N ASP A 39 7.88 0.46 1.35
CA ASP A 39 7.50 1.86 1.33
C ASP A 39 8.28 2.64 2.39
N ILE A 40 8.91 3.74 1.96
CA ILE A 40 9.70 4.64 2.80
C ILE A 40 9.13 6.06 2.78
N ASP A 41 7.92 6.25 2.24
CA ASP A 41 7.21 7.52 2.35
C ASP A 41 6.84 7.83 3.80
N VAL A 42 6.69 9.12 4.12
CA VAL A 42 6.30 9.55 5.46
C VAL A 42 4.84 9.18 5.79
N HIS A 43 4.01 8.99 4.77
CA HIS A 43 2.64 8.53 4.89
C HIS A 43 2.57 7.01 4.76
N HIS A 44 1.58 6.39 5.40
CA HIS A 44 1.32 4.98 5.22
C HIS A 44 0.92 4.68 3.76
N GLY A 45 1.47 3.60 3.19
CA GLY A 45 1.14 3.10 1.86
C GLY A 45 -0.20 2.34 1.81
N ASP A 46 -1.24 2.95 2.34
CA ASP A 46 -2.54 2.35 2.65
C ASP A 46 -3.25 1.75 1.44
N GLY A 47 -3.22 2.39 0.28
CA GLY A 47 -3.84 1.87 -0.94
C GLY A 47 -3.14 0.64 -1.51
N VAL A 48 -1.82 0.49 -1.31
CA VAL A 48 -1.10 -0.75 -1.70
C VAL A 48 -1.36 -1.85 -0.68
N GLU A 49 -1.38 -1.52 0.61
CA GLU A 49 -1.75 -2.45 1.67
C GLU A 49 -3.18 -2.99 1.48
N GLU A 50 -4.17 -2.13 1.26
CA GLU A 50 -5.57 -2.51 1.04
C GLU A 50 -5.73 -3.45 -0.16
N ALA A 51 -5.07 -3.14 -1.29
CA ALA A 51 -5.16 -3.92 -2.52
C ALA A 51 -4.68 -5.37 -2.35
N PHE A 52 -3.78 -5.63 -1.39
CA PHE A 52 -3.18 -6.94 -1.17
C PHE A 52 -3.43 -7.50 0.25
N TYR A 53 -4.34 -6.90 1.03
CA TYR A 53 -4.52 -7.18 2.46
C TYR A 53 -4.79 -8.66 2.80
N ASN A 54 -5.44 -9.38 1.87
CA ASN A 54 -5.79 -10.80 2.01
C ASN A 54 -5.00 -11.70 1.02
N ILE A 55 -3.89 -11.22 0.46
CA ILE A 55 -3.14 -11.92 -0.60
C ILE A 55 -1.75 -12.30 -0.08
N ASP A 56 -1.56 -13.59 0.22
CA ASP A 56 -0.29 -14.15 0.72
C ASP A 56 0.89 -14.09 -0.28
N ARG A 57 0.62 -13.70 -1.52
CA ARG A 57 1.62 -13.54 -2.58
C ARG A 57 2.30 -12.18 -2.56
N VAL A 58 1.81 -11.21 -1.81
CA VAL A 58 2.39 -9.87 -1.70
C VAL A 58 2.56 -9.50 -0.23
N MET A 59 3.78 -9.15 0.16
CA MET A 59 4.04 -8.60 1.49
C MET A 59 4.25 -7.09 1.36
N THR A 60 3.49 -6.30 2.11
CA THR A 60 3.63 -4.84 2.19
C THR A 60 4.36 -4.47 3.48
N VAL A 61 5.41 -3.66 3.36
CA VAL A 61 6.18 -3.15 4.50
C VAL A 61 6.30 -1.64 4.36
N SER A 62 5.72 -0.88 5.27
CA SER A 62 5.76 0.58 5.24
C SER A 62 6.36 1.13 6.54
N PHE A 63 7.27 2.09 6.41
CA PHE A 63 7.82 2.85 7.53
C PHE A 63 7.33 4.29 7.44
N HIS A 64 6.37 4.66 8.27
CA HIS A 64 5.69 5.95 8.16
C HIS A 64 5.47 6.60 9.53
N LYS A 65 5.08 7.87 9.52
CA LYS A 65 4.66 8.59 10.72
C LYS A 65 3.24 8.16 11.09
N TYR A 66 3.02 7.81 12.35
CA TYR A 66 1.72 7.36 12.88
C TYR A 66 1.20 8.27 14.01
N GLY A 67 -0.13 8.44 14.13
CA GLY A 67 -0.79 9.33 15.11
C GLY A 67 -1.81 10.27 14.45
N GLU A 68 -1.95 11.50 14.95
CA GLU A 68 -2.71 12.59 14.28
C GLU A 68 -2.01 13.02 12.96
N PHE A 69 -1.95 12.10 12.00
CA PHE A 69 -1.24 12.23 10.74
C PHE A 69 -1.97 11.45 9.66
N PHE A 70 -1.97 11.97 8.44
CA PHE A 70 -2.59 11.31 7.29
C PHE A 70 -1.80 10.04 6.91
N PRO A 71 -2.45 8.94 6.47
CA PRO A 71 -3.89 8.72 6.28
C PRO A 71 -4.64 8.25 7.54
N GLY A 72 -3.94 7.94 8.63
CA GLY A 72 -4.52 7.47 9.90
C GLY A 72 -4.60 5.93 10.03
N SER A 73 -4.26 5.18 8.99
CA SER A 73 -4.06 3.72 9.01
C SER A 73 -2.58 3.34 9.23
N GLY A 74 -2.26 2.04 9.27
CA GLY A 74 -0.88 1.56 9.44
C GLY A 74 -0.48 1.42 10.91
N HIS A 75 -1.44 1.14 11.79
CA HIS A 75 -1.14 0.85 13.19
C HIS A 75 -0.29 -0.43 13.29
N ILE A 76 0.53 -0.57 14.34
CA ILE A 76 1.35 -1.78 14.58
C ILE A 76 0.54 -3.09 14.72
N LYS A 77 -0.80 -3.00 14.74
CA LYS A 77 -1.72 -4.14 14.80
C LYS A 77 -2.34 -4.47 13.45
N ASP A 78 -2.11 -3.63 12.45
CA ASP A 78 -2.52 -3.88 11.07
C ASP A 78 -1.50 -4.86 10.48
N VAL A 79 -1.86 -6.14 10.45
CA VAL A 79 -0.96 -7.25 10.10
C VAL A 79 -1.54 -8.14 8.98
N GLY A 80 -2.48 -7.59 8.21
CA GLY A 80 -3.26 -8.31 7.20
C GLY A 80 -4.45 -9.08 7.78
N ALA A 81 -5.19 -9.75 6.90
CA ALA A 81 -6.25 -10.68 7.27
C ALA A 81 -6.17 -11.97 6.42
N HIS A 82 -6.88 -13.00 6.91
CA HIS A 82 -6.90 -14.36 6.33
C HIS A 82 -8.15 -14.59 5.49
#